data_AF-A0A502E6E0-F1
#
_entry.id   AF-A0A502E6E0-F1
#
_cell.length_a   1.000
_cell.length_b   1.000
_cell.length_c   1.000
_cell.angle_alpha   90.00
_cell.angle_beta   90.00
_cell.angle_gamma   90.00
#
_symmetry.space_group_name_H-M   'P 1'
#
loop_
_entity.id
_entity.type
_entity.pdbx_description
1 polymer ?
#
loop_
_entity_poly.entity_id
_entity_poly.type
_entity_poly.pdbx_seq_one_letter_code
_entity_poly.pdbx_strand_id
1 'polypeptide(L)'
;MKKIICLSGIILSLCSCESNTYESLEETTVIVGKVTYNANVKSIMDENCIGCHNSNSTLIPLETYTEVKDALLNTNLLERIQMQNGTPGQMPKAGRMPQDKINAILQWNTDGLLEK
;
A
#
# COMPACT_ATOMS: atom_id res chain seq x y z
N MET A 1 9.75 0.42 66.84
CA MET A 1 8.35 0.75 67.21
C MET A 1 7.80 1.76 66.22
N LYS A 2 6.50 1.61 65.91
CA LYS A 2 5.63 2.49 65.10
C LYS A 2 5.72 2.37 63.56
N LYS A 3 4.67 1.76 63.02
CA LYS A 3 4.23 1.83 61.61
C LYS A 3 3.57 3.19 61.38
N ILE A 4 3.76 3.80 60.22
CA ILE A 4 2.85 4.84 59.69
C ILE A 4 2.65 4.59 58.20
N ILE A 5 1.41 4.29 57.84
CA ILE A 5 0.81 4.24 56.50
C ILE A 5 0.06 5.57 56.31
N CYS A 6 0.14 6.16 55.12
CA CYS A 6 -0.84 7.03 54.44
C CYS A 6 -0.25 7.38 53.05
N LEU A 7 -0.63 6.74 51.95
CA LEU A 7 -1.83 6.92 51.10
C LEU A 7 -1.88 8.28 50.35
N SER A 8 -2.06 8.17 49.02
CA SER A 8 -2.34 9.22 48.01
C SER A 8 -1.09 9.80 47.32
N GLY A 9 -0.97 9.88 46.00
CA GLY A 9 -1.90 9.65 44.89
C GLY A 9 -1.31 10.26 43.61
N ILE A 10 -2.00 10.04 42.50
CA ILE A 10 -1.86 10.68 41.17
C ILE A 10 -0.96 9.96 40.16
N ILE A 11 -1.65 9.04 39.48
CA ILE A 11 -1.41 8.56 38.12
C ILE A 11 -1.70 9.71 37.13
N LEU A 12 -0.72 10.10 36.32
CA LEU A 12 -0.94 10.79 35.03
C LEU A 12 -0.21 9.94 33.98
N SER A 13 -0.87 8.92 33.45
CA SER A 13 -1.61 8.99 32.18
C SER A 13 -0.69 9.26 30.99
N LEU A 14 -0.26 8.15 30.38
CA LEU A 14 0.34 8.11 29.06
C LEU A 14 -0.64 8.74 28.07
N CYS A 15 -0.28 9.89 27.52
CA CYS A 15 -0.94 10.41 26.33
C CYS A 15 -0.40 9.62 25.13
N SER A 16 -0.88 8.39 24.97
CA SER A 16 -0.83 7.73 23.68
C SER A 16 -2.00 8.29 22.88
N CYS A 17 -1.71 9.18 21.94
CA CYS A 17 -2.65 9.54 20.89
C CYS A 17 -2.93 8.28 20.06
N GLU A 18 -3.97 7.55 20.43
CA GLU A 18 -4.59 6.56 19.57
C GLU A 18 -5.38 7.31 18.51
N SER A 19 -4.70 7.65 17.41
CA SER A 19 -5.37 8.08 16.19
C SER A 19 -6.09 6.88 15.61
N ASN A 20 -7.34 6.72 16.06
CA ASN A 20 -8.32 5.80 15.51
C ASN A 20 -8.67 6.25 14.09
N THR A 21 -7.90 5.81 13.11
CA THR A 21 -8.47 5.59 11.77
C THR A 21 -8.96 4.16 11.76
N TYR A 22 -10.28 4.01 11.65
CA TYR A 22 -10.93 2.77 11.26
C TYR A 22 -10.32 2.34 9.92
N GLU A 23 -9.19 1.64 9.97
CA GLU A 23 -8.74 0.83 8.85
C GLU A 23 -9.87 -0.18 8.68
N SER A 24 -10.60 -0.05 7.58
CA SER A 24 -11.49 -1.11 7.12
C SER A 24 -10.70 -2.40 7.23
N LEU A 25 -11.14 -3.31 8.09
CA LEU A 25 -10.53 -4.61 8.30
C LEU A 25 -10.78 -5.43 7.02
N GLU A 26 -10.16 -5.03 5.92
CA GLU A 26 -9.98 -5.88 4.76
C GLU A 26 -8.99 -6.95 5.22
N GLU A 27 -9.51 -8.16 5.37
CA GLU A 27 -8.73 -9.35 5.69
C GLU A 27 -7.55 -9.39 4.73
N THR A 28 -6.34 -9.15 5.25
CA THR A 28 -5.12 -9.15 4.44
C THR A 28 -5.02 -10.53 3.81
N THR A 29 -5.32 -10.61 2.52
CA THR A 29 -5.24 -11.87 1.79
C THR A 29 -3.77 -12.28 1.74
N VAL A 30 -3.42 -13.29 2.54
CA VAL A 30 -2.07 -13.85 2.54
C VAL A 30 -1.89 -14.60 1.24
N ILE A 31 -1.11 -14.04 0.32
CA ILE A 31 -0.78 -14.73 -0.93
C ILE A 31 0.17 -15.89 -0.59
N VAL A 32 -0.29 -17.11 -0.83
CA VAL A 32 0.51 -18.32 -0.62
C VAL A 32 1.23 -18.66 -1.92
N GLY A 33 2.56 -18.60 -1.91
CA GLY A 33 3.41 -18.87 -3.08
C GLY A 33 3.90 -17.59 -3.74
N LYS A 34 4.40 -17.72 -4.98
CA LYS A 34 4.89 -16.57 -5.75
C LYS A 34 3.74 -15.75 -6.30
N VAL A 35 3.91 -14.43 -6.28
CA VAL A 35 3.01 -13.48 -6.90
C VAL A 35 3.30 -13.42 -8.39
N THR A 36 2.24 -13.40 -9.20
CA THR A 36 2.33 -13.30 -10.67
C THR A 36 1.45 -12.18 -11.19
N TYR A 37 1.77 -11.70 -12.38
CA TYR A 37 1.01 -10.61 -13.00
C TYR A 37 -0.44 -11.03 -13.19
N ASN A 38 -0.67 -12.16 -13.86
CA ASN A 38 -2.00 -12.60 -14.24
C ASN A 38 -2.88 -12.96 -13.03
N ALA A 39 -2.31 -13.55 -11.97
CA ALA A 39 -3.09 -13.99 -10.82
C ALA A 39 -3.35 -12.87 -9.80
N ASN A 40 -2.43 -11.90 -9.67
CA ASN A 40 -2.45 -10.99 -8.52
C ASN A 40 -2.38 -9.52 -8.90
N VAL A 41 -1.54 -9.14 -9.87
CA VAL A 41 -1.27 -7.72 -10.15
C VAL A 41 -2.22 -7.13 -11.18
N LYS A 42 -2.66 -7.93 -12.17
CA LYS A 42 -3.46 -7.43 -13.28
C LYS A 42 -4.74 -6.73 -12.81
N SER A 43 -5.51 -7.35 -11.91
CA SER A 43 -6.74 -6.74 -11.38
C SER A 43 -6.46 -5.43 -10.64
N ILE A 44 -5.35 -5.34 -9.91
CA ILE A 44 -4.94 -4.11 -9.23
C ILE A 44 -4.68 -2.99 -10.25
N MET A 45 -3.95 -3.30 -11.33
CA MET A 45 -3.68 -2.33 -12.40
C MET A 45 -4.96 -1.90 -13.12
N ASP A 46 -5.84 -2.86 -13.44
CA ASP A 46 -7.12 -2.61 -14.09
C ASP A 46 -7.99 -1.65 -13.27
N GLU A 47 -8.09 -1.88 -11.96
CA GLU A 47 -8.94 -1.10 -11.06
C GLU A 47 -8.36 0.26 -10.69
N ASN A 48 -7.04 0.37 -10.51
CA ASN A 48 -6.43 1.51 -9.83
C ASN A 48 -5.53 2.38 -10.73
N CYS A 49 -5.18 1.91 -11.93
CA CYS A 49 -4.19 2.58 -12.78
C CYS A 49 -4.73 2.93 -14.18
N ILE A 50 -5.36 1.97 -14.88
CA ILE A 50 -5.70 2.09 -16.31
C ILE A 50 -6.67 3.25 -16.60
N GLY A 51 -7.53 3.62 -15.64
CA GLY A 51 -8.46 4.75 -15.81
C GLY A 51 -7.77 6.06 -16.22
N CYS A 52 -6.52 6.29 -15.80
CA CYS A 52 -5.69 7.40 -16.27
C CYS A 52 -4.49 6.97 -17.14
N HIS A 53 -4.06 5.71 -17.04
CA HIS A 53 -2.89 5.15 -17.71
C HIS A 53 -3.25 4.15 -18.82
N ASN A 54 -4.24 4.46 -19.64
CA ASN A 54 -4.59 3.67 -20.82
C ASN A 54 -3.86 4.17 -22.07
N SER A 55 -3.89 3.41 -23.16
CA SER A 55 -3.24 3.71 -24.44
C SER A 55 -3.72 5.01 -25.11
N ASN A 56 -4.90 5.52 -24.75
CA ASN A 56 -5.42 6.78 -25.28
C ASN A 56 -5.04 8.00 -24.42
N SER A 57 -4.33 7.77 -23.31
CA SER A 57 -3.82 8.81 -22.41
C SER A 57 -2.52 9.42 -22.93
N THR A 58 -2.19 10.62 -22.44
CA THR A 58 -0.85 11.21 -22.62
C THR A 58 0.16 10.69 -21.59
N LEU A 59 -0.30 9.90 -20.61
CA LEU A 59 0.55 9.25 -19.62
C LEU A 59 1.12 7.94 -20.18
N ILE A 60 2.14 7.39 -19.50
CA ILE A 60 2.62 6.04 -19.81
C ILE A 60 1.46 5.04 -19.71
N PRO A 61 1.27 4.15 -20.71
CA PRO A 61 0.27 3.10 -20.65
C PRO A 61 0.67 2.03 -19.63
N LEU A 62 -0.31 1.42 -18.97
CA LEU A 62 -0.14 0.38 -17.95
C LEU A 62 -1.17 -0.74 -18.13
N GLU A 63 -1.51 -1.10 -19.38
CA GLU A 63 -2.59 -2.04 -19.69
C GLU A 63 -2.11 -3.48 -19.81
N THR A 64 -0.86 -3.67 -20.20
CA THR A 64 -0.26 -4.98 -20.45
C THR A 64 0.83 -5.32 -19.45
N TYR A 65 1.11 -6.62 -19.27
CA TYR A 65 2.23 -7.09 -18.46
C TYR A 65 3.55 -6.40 -18.83
N THR A 66 3.85 -6.29 -20.12
CA THR A 66 5.09 -5.68 -20.61
C THR A 66 5.20 -4.21 -20.21
N GLU A 67 4.12 -3.45 -20.37
CA GLU A 67 4.08 -2.02 -20.00
C GLU A 67 4.21 -1.82 -18.50
N VAL A 68 3.49 -2.62 -17.70
CA VAL A 68 3.57 -2.55 -16.25
C VAL A 68 4.96 -2.94 -15.76
N LYS A 69 5.54 -4.01 -16.30
CA LYS A 69 6.90 -4.43 -16.01
C LYS A 69 7.93 -3.35 -16.37
N ASP A 70 7.81 -2.76 -17.55
CA ASP A 70 8.68 -1.66 -17.99
C ASP A 70 8.57 -0.46 -17.04
N ALA A 71 7.36 -0.08 -16.64
CA ALA A 71 7.14 1.01 -15.71
C ALA A 71 7.75 0.75 -14.33
N LEU A 72 7.68 -0.47 -13.81
CA LEU A 72 8.33 -0.83 -12.54
C LEU A 72 9.86 -0.74 -12.61
N LEU A 73 10.45 -1.10 -13.75
CA LEU A 73 11.90 -1.15 -13.93
C LEU A 73 12.52 0.20 -14.31
N ASN A 74 11.79 1.01 -15.07
CA ASN A 74 12.35 2.16 -15.77
C ASN A 74 11.73 3.50 -15.34
N THR A 75 10.82 3.49 -14.36
CA THR A 75 10.20 4.71 -13.82
C THR A 75 10.16 4.69 -12.30
N ASN A 76 9.49 5.68 -11.70
CA ASN A 76 9.26 5.77 -10.26
C ASN A 76 7.93 5.16 -9.81
N LEU A 77 7.31 4.25 -10.58
CA LEU A 77 6.01 3.67 -10.23
C LEU A 77 5.97 3.12 -8.79
N LEU A 78 6.96 2.30 -8.39
CA LEU A 78 7.01 1.71 -7.05
C LEU A 78 7.11 2.77 -5.94
N GLU A 79 7.85 3.85 -6.16
CA GLU A 79 7.94 4.96 -5.22
C GLU A 79 6.57 5.63 -5.06
N ARG A 80 5.93 5.96 -6.19
CA ARG A 80 4.70 6.76 -6.22
C ARG A 80 3.50 6.04 -5.60
N ILE A 81 3.39 4.72 -5.73
CA ILE A 81 2.29 3.94 -5.12
C ILE A 81 2.43 3.81 -3.60
N GLN A 82 3.64 4.01 -3.05
CA GLN A 82 3.89 3.93 -1.61
C GLN A 82 3.70 5.26 -0.89
N MET A 83 3.63 6.38 -1.63
CA MET A 83 3.46 7.72 -1.07
C MET A 83 2.16 7.85 -0.25
N GLN A 84 2.23 8.62 0.82
CA GLN A 84 1.10 8.87 1.72
C GLN A 84 0.07 9.81 1.08
N ASN A 85 -1.19 9.70 1.51
CA ASN A 85 -2.26 10.56 1.03
C ASN A 85 -1.91 12.06 1.17
N GLY A 86 -2.08 12.82 0.09
CA GLY A 86 -1.79 14.25 0.04
C GLY A 86 -0.34 14.61 -0.27
N THR A 87 0.55 13.62 -0.43
CA THR A 87 1.93 13.85 -0.86
C THR A 87 1.98 14.25 -2.34
N PRO A 88 2.68 15.33 -2.72
CA PRO A 88 2.87 15.66 -4.12
C PRO A 88 3.49 14.50 -4.89
N GLY A 89 2.82 14.08 -5.97
CA GLY A 89 3.27 12.94 -6.77
C GLY A 89 2.72 11.59 -6.33
N GLN A 90 1.90 11.49 -5.28
CA GLN A 90 1.20 10.25 -4.93
C GLN A 90 0.42 9.68 -6.12
N MET A 91 0.43 8.35 -6.27
CA MET A 91 -0.48 7.61 -7.14
C MET A 91 -1.17 6.47 -6.39
N PRO A 92 -2.44 6.15 -6.71
CA PRO A 92 -3.35 6.88 -7.60
C PRO A 92 -3.66 8.30 -7.11
N LYS A 93 -3.95 9.23 -8.02
CA LYS A 93 -4.25 10.64 -7.65
C LYS A 93 -5.52 10.78 -6.79
N ALA A 94 -6.48 9.86 -6.97
CA ALA A 94 -7.74 9.89 -6.24
C ALA A 94 -7.60 9.48 -4.76
N GLY A 95 -6.49 8.82 -4.41
CA GLY A 95 -6.27 8.27 -3.08
C GLY A 95 -5.32 7.09 -3.15
N ARG A 96 -4.54 6.92 -2.09
CA ARG A 96 -3.63 5.79 -1.92
C ARG A 96 -4.44 4.49 -1.86
N MET A 97 -3.93 3.45 -2.53
CA MET A 97 -4.52 2.11 -2.47
C MET A 97 -4.42 1.50 -1.05
N PRO A 98 -5.28 0.52 -0.74
CA PRO A 98 -5.08 -0.38 0.39
C PRO A 98 -3.67 -0.99 0.41
N GLN A 99 -3.14 -1.23 1.62
CA GLN A 99 -1.75 -1.65 1.80
C GLN A 99 -1.47 -3.03 1.22
N ASP A 100 -2.42 -3.95 1.26
CA ASP A 100 -2.31 -5.29 0.71
C ASP A 100 -2.12 -5.27 -0.83
N LYS A 101 -2.84 -4.41 -1.56
CA LYS A 101 -2.65 -4.21 -3.00
C LYS A 101 -1.25 -3.69 -3.32
N ILE A 102 -0.76 -2.74 -2.53
CA ILE A 102 0.61 -2.22 -2.68
C ILE A 102 1.63 -3.34 -2.40
N ASN A 103 1.42 -4.10 -1.33
CA ASN A 103 2.29 -5.23 -0.97
C ASN A 103 2.30 -6.30 -2.07
N ALA A 104 1.19 -6.59 -2.73
CA ALA A 104 1.15 -7.52 -3.86
C ALA A 104 2.04 -7.05 -5.02
N ILE A 105 2.02 -5.76 -5.37
CA ILE A 105 2.89 -5.20 -6.42
C ILE A 105 4.36 -5.25 -5.99
N LEU A 106 4.67 -4.91 -4.73
CA LEU A 106 6.03 -4.98 -4.18
C LEU A 106 6.56 -6.41 -4.17
N GLN A 107 5.75 -7.37 -3.73
CA GLN A 107 6.12 -8.78 -3.70
C GLN A 107 6.31 -9.33 -5.11
N TRP A 108 5.46 -8.96 -6.07
CA TRP A 108 5.63 -9.33 -7.48
C TRP A 108 6.96 -8.84 -8.06
N ASN A 109 7.38 -7.62 -7.69
CA ASN A 109 8.70 -7.10 -8.04
C ASN A 109 9.82 -7.95 -7.44
N THR A 110 9.71 -8.32 -6.16
CA THR A 110 10.68 -9.19 -5.48
C THR A 110 10.71 -10.62 -6.03
N ASP A 111 9.57 -11.16 -6.46
CA ASP A 111 9.45 -12.51 -7.01
C ASP A 111 9.99 -12.66 -8.44
N GLY A 112 10.45 -11.56 -9.04
CA GLY A 112 11.10 -11.52 -10.35
C GLY A 112 10.18 -11.14 -11.49
N LEU A 113 9.07 -10.41 -11.21
CA LEU A 113 8.14 -9.89 -12.22
C LEU A 113 7.59 -11.00 -13.13
N LEU A 114 7.10 -12.08 -12.51
CA LEU A 114 6.58 -13.25 -13.20
C LEU A 114 5.24 -12.96 -13.87
N GLU A 115 5.05 -13.36 -15.13
CA GLU A 115 3.78 -13.14 -15.82
C GLU A 115 2.69 -14.15 -15.37
N LYS A 116 3.08 -15.41 -15.16
CA LYS A 116 2.21 -16.57 -14.89
C LYS A 116 2.82 -17.46 -13.83
#